data_AF-A0A520Z756-F1
#
_entry.id   AF-A0A520Z756-F1
#
_cell.length_a   1.000
_cell.length_b   1.000
_cell.length_c   1.000
_cell.angle_alpha   90.00
_cell.angle_beta   90.00
_cell.angle_gamma   90.00
#
_symmetry.space_group_name_H-M   'P 1'
#
loop_
_entity.id
_entity.type
_entity.pdbx_description
1 polymer ?
#
loop_
_entity_poly.entity_id
_entity_poly.type
_entity_poly.pdbx_seq_one_letter_code
_entity_poly.pdbx_strand_id
1 'polypeptide(L)'
;PFIIGVTVVAFGTSLPELSVSISSAKKGLYLFGSRVNITEGHLPELFKTKRIKYNLLSIGINKRTRTIRLPLLAGLYKPVDQRSKKLRGCNMSFWREDFLKVNGFNEELVGWGIDDSEMIQRLHNLGIKGKRLRYKGIVYHIYHNEQSKDHIHLNEVIEQDTTKNKVIYINKGVDQYLNN
;
A
#
# COMPACT_ATOMS: atom_id res chain seq x y z
N PRO A 1 18.05 -5.46 -17.27
CA PRO A 1 17.11 -4.33 -17.02
C PRO A 1 16.34 -4.53 -15.70
N PHE A 2 17.01 -4.32 -14.57
CA PHE A 2 16.49 -4.63 -13.22
C PHE A 2 16.21 -3.38 -12.37
N ILE A 3 16.34 -2.20 -12.97
CA ILE A 3 16.34 -0.91 -12.27
C ILE A 3 15.43 0.05 -13.04
N ILE A 4 14.12 -0.21 -13.03
CA ILE A 4 13.13 0.81 -13.43
C ILE A 4 12.10 1.03 -12.31
N GLY A 5 11.93 0.09 -11.37
CA GLY A 5 10.97 0.23 -10.27
C GLY A 5 11.44 0.97 -9.00
N VAL A 6 12.69 1.46 -8.95
CA VAL A 6 13.27 2.10 -7.74
C VAL A 6 13.47 3.61 -7.91
N THR A 7 13.26 4.15 -9.10
CA THR A 7 13.75 5.48 -9.44
C THR A 7 12.66 6.53 -9.21
N VAL A 8 12.85 7.38 -8.19
CA VAL A 8 12.70 8.86 -8.17
C VAL A 8 12.11 9.43 -6.87
N VAL A 9 11.22 8.76 -6.13
CA VAL A 9 10.61 9.38 -4.90
C VAL A 9 11.35 8.99 -3.59
N ALA A 10 12.31 8.07 -3.66
CA ALA A 10 12.70 7.27 -2.51
C ALA A 10 14.01 7.72 -1.80
N PHE A 11 14.83 8.60 -2.38
CA PHE A 11 16.22 8.76 -1.90
C PHE A 11 16.39 9.45 -0.53
N GLY A 12 15.36 10.07 0.06
CA GLY A 12 15.47 10.73 1.37
C GLY A 12 15.01 9.89 2.58
N THR A 13 14.06 8.96 2.38
CA THR A 13 13.33 8.27 3.47
C THR A 13 12.82 6.88 3.05
N SER A 14 13.52 6.17 2.15
CA SER A 14 13.08 4.84 1.70
C SER A 14 14.02 3.69 2.04
N LEU A 15 15.26 3.96 2.44
CA LEU A 15 16.21 2.88 2.74
C LEU A 15 15.73 2.01 3.92
N PRO A 16 15.25 2.57 5.05
CA PRO A 16 14.65 1.77 6.11
C PRO A 16 13.40 0.98 5.68
N GLU A 17 12.58 1.54 4.80
CA GLU A 17 11.32 0.99 4.30
C GLU A 17 11.59 -0.14 3.31
N LEU A 18 12.51 0.07 2.38
CA LEU A 18 13.01 -0.92 1.43
C LEU A 18 13.68 -2.08 2.17
N SER A 19 14.56 -1.79 3.14
CA SER A 19 15.19 -2.80 3.98
C SER A 19 14.15 -3.63 4.73
N VAL A 20 13.15 -2.99 5.33
CA VAL A 20 12.05 -3.67 6.02
C VAL A 20 11.22 -4.52 5.06
N SER A 21 10.92 -4.03 3.86
CA SER A 21 10.18 -4.78 2.85
C SER A 21 10.96 -6.01 2.39
N ILE A 22 12.24 -5.84 2.03
CA ILE A 22 13.13 -6.94 1.62
C ILE A 22 13.26 -7.98 2.74
N SER A 23 13.56 -7.54 3.97
CA SER A 23 13.74 -8.44 5.12
C SER A 23 12.45 -9.15 5.55
N SER A 24 11.29 -8.67 5.09
CA SER A 24 9.98 -9.24 5.41
C SER A 24 9.39 -10.03 4.24
N ALA A 25 9.98 -9.94 3.06
CA ALA A 25 9.50 -10.56 1.85
C ALA A 25 9.53 -12.08 1.98
N LYS A 26 8.44 -12.72 1.56
CA LYS A 26 8.32 -14.18 1.52
C LYS A 26 7.35 -14.52 0.39
N LYS A 27 7.68 -15.53 -0.43
CA LYS A 27 6.79 -16.03 -1.47
C LYS A 27 5.42 -16.40 -0.89
N GLY A 28 4.35 -16.14 -1.64
CA GLY A 28 2.99 -16.34 -1.16
C GLY A 28 2.49 -15.26 -0.19
N LEU A 29 3.25 -14.18 0.03
CA LEU A 29 2.84 -13.03 0.84
C LEU A 29 2.97 -11.71 0.07
N TYR A 30 1.98 -10.83 0.26
CA TYR A 30 2.17 -9.39 0.07
C TYR A 30 2.35 -8.70 1.43
N LEU A 31 3.06 -7.58 1.43
CA LEU A 31 3.28 -6.76 2.61
C LEU A 31 2.42 -5.51 2.51
N PHE A 32 1.88 -5.07 3.64
CA PHE A 32 1.18 -3.80 3.73
C PHE A 32 1.46 -3.12 5.07
N GLY A 33 1.56 -1.80 5.08
CA GLY A 33 1.84 -1.05 6.27
C GLY A 33 0.70 -0.14 6.67
N SER A 34 1.04 0.93 7.36
CA SER A 34 0.10 1.96 7.75
C SER A 34 0.80 3.30 7.69
N ARG A 35 0.01 4.36 7.66
CA ARG A 35 0.50 5.73 7.56
C ARG A 35 0.12 6.56 8.78
N VAL A 36 1.04 7.40 9.23
CA VAL A 36 0.78 8.52 10.12
C VAL A 36 0.38 9.70 9.23
N ASN A 37 -0.73 10.36 9.50
CA ASN A 37 -1.15 11.48 8.65
C ASN A 37 -0.64 12.78 9.27
N ILE A 38 0.06 13.60 8.50
CA ILE A 38 0.39 14.98 8.85
C ILE A 38 -0.83 15.85 8.53
N THR A 39 -1.17 16.81 9.39
CA THR A 39 -2.33 17.68 9.21
C THR A 39 -1.98 18.91 8.37
N GLU A 40 -2.98 19.46 7.68
CA GLU A 40 -2.85 20.63 6.80
C GLU A 40 -2.18 21.83 7.50
N GLY A 41 -2.64 22.18 8.71
CA GLY A 41 -2.10 23.32 9.46
C GLY A 41 -0.62 23.19 9.85
N HIS A 42 -0.01 22.00 9.72
CA HIS A 42 1.42 21.79 9.99
C HIS A 42 2.28 21.67 8.72
N LEU A 43 1.70 21.81 7.53
CA LEU A 43 2.46 21.82 6.28
C LEU A 43 3.49 22.97 6.21
N PRO A 44 3.18 24.23 6.61
CA PRO A 44 4.18 25.30 6.58
C PRO A 44 5.42 24.99 7.41
N GLU A 45 5.22 24.45 8.62
CA GLU A 45 6.32 24.04 9.50
C GLU A 45 7.08 22.84 8.91
N LEU A 46 6.37 21.83 8.39
CA LEU A 46 6.98 20.66 7.74
C LEU A 46 7.93 21.08 6.62
N PHE A 47 7.47 21.93 5.70
CA PHE A 47 8.28 22.35 4.55
C PHE A 47 9.42 23.29 4.95
N LYS A 48 9.21 24.15 5.95
CA LYS A 48 10.26 25.02 6.49
C LYS A 48 11.37 24.22 7.19
N THR A 49 10.99 23.27 8.04
CA THR A 49 11.94 22.51 8.89
C THR A 49 12.48 21.26 8.23
N LYS A 50 11.85 20.79 7.15
CA LYS A 50 12.14 19.50 6.49
C LYS A 50 12.13 18.33 7.48
N ARG A 51 11.23 18.37 8.46
CA ARG A 51 11.13 17.35 9.51
C ARG A 51 10.73 15.99 8.93
N ILE A 52 11.57 14.99 9.14
CA ILE A 52 11.33 13.60 8.67
C ILE A 52 11.04 12.59 9.80
N LYS A 53 11.06 13.02 11.07
CA LYS A 53 10.84 12.15 12.24
C LYS A 53 9.75 12.70 13.15
N TYR A 54 8.79 11.84 13.48
CA TYR A 54 7.71 12.13 14.43
C TYR A 54 7.68 11.07 15.52
N ASN A 55 7.23 11.46 16.71
CA ASN A 55 6.99 10.57 17.84
C ASN A 55 5.51 10.68 18.28
N LEU A 56 5.13 10.01 19.37
CA LEU A 56 3.75 10.00 19.86
C LEU A 56 3.21 11.39 20.21
N LEU A 57 4.07 12.27 20.70
CA LEU A 57 3.74 13.59 21.23
C LEU A 57 3.86 14.70 20.16
N SER A 58 4.42 14.40 18.98
CA SER A 58 4.54 15.37 17.90
C SER A 58 3.20 16.05 17.58
N ILE A 59 3.19 17.38 17.48
CA ILE A 59 2.01 18.13 17.06
C ILE A 59 1.82 17.94 15.54
N GLY A 60 0.59 18.12 15.05
CA GLY A 60 0.31 18.08 13.62
C GLY A 60 0.21 16.70 13.00
N ILE A 61 0.03 15.66 13.82
CA ILE A 61 -0.13 14.29 13.33
C ILE A 61 -1.37 13.60 13.90
N ASN A 62 -1.97 12.78 13.05
CA ASN A 62 -3.04 11.85 13.36
C ASN A 62 -2.53 10.40 13.33
N LYS A 63 -3.28 9.52 14.00
CA LYS A 63 -2.93 8.08 14.16
C LYS A 63 -1.55 7.90 14.80
N ARG A 64 -1.26 8.71 15.83
CA ARG A 64 0.03 8.84 16.55
C ARG A 64 0.69 7.52 16.89
N THR A 65 -0.05 6.49 17.33
CA THR A 65 0.53 5.18 17.64
C THR A 65 1.31 4.56 16.49
N ARG A 66 1.04 4.97 15.24
CA ARG A 66 1.76 4.53 14.02
C ARG A 66 3.19 5.07 13.92
N THR A 67 3.59 6.02 14.76
CA THR A 67 4.98 6.51 14.87
C THR A 67 5.90 5.58 15.68
N ILE A 68 5.33 4.64 16.46
CA ILE A 68 6.12 3.71 17.26
C ILE A 68 6.87 2.74 16.34
N ARG A 69 8.21 2.81 16.34
CA ARG A 69 9.11 1.84 15.72
C ARG A 69 9.67 0.91 16.79
N LEU A 70 9.19 -0.33 16.81
CA LEU A 70 9.67 -1.36 17.72
C LEU A 70 9.68 -2.71 16.97
N PRO A 71 10.74 -3.01 16.18
CA PRO A 71 10.77 -4.16 15.29
C PRO A 71 10.52 -5.51 15.97
N LEU A 72 10.86 -5.64 17.26
CA LEU A 72 10.57 -6.82 18.07
C LEU A 72 9.06 -7.13 18.13
N LEU A 73 8.21 -6.10 18.21
CA LEU A 73 6.74 -6.28 18.20
C LEU A 73 6.17 -6.56 16.80
N ALA A 74 6.96 -6.37 15.74
CA ALA A 74 6.47 -6.65 14.38
C ALA A 74 6.20 -8.15 14.16
N GLY A 75 6.87 -9.03 14.91
CA GLY A 75 6.67 -10.49 14.86
C GLY A 75 5.28 -10.95 15.35
N LEU A 76 4.57 -10.09 16.10
CA LEU A 76 3.19 -10.32 16.54
C LEU A 76 2.18 -10.25 15.39
N TYR A 77 2.51 -9.55 14.30
CA TYR A 77 1.65 -9.45 13.12
C TYR A 77 1.89 -10.63 12.18
N LYS A 78 1.09 -11.68 12.37
CA LYS A 78 1.10 -12.87 11.52
C LYS A 78 0.47 -12.59 10.15
N PRO A 79 0.80 -13.40 9.12
CA PRO A 79 0.08 -13.38 7.85
C PRO A 79 -1.42 -13.60 8.04
N VAL A 80 -2.24 -12.96 7.22
CA VAL A 80 -3.70 -13.06 7.23
C VAL A 80 -4.23 -13.48 5.87
N ASP A 81 -5.20 -14.38 5.88
CA ASP A 81 -5.88 -14.93 4.70
C ASP A 81 -7.01 -14.04 4.16
N GLN A 82 -7.28 -12.92 4.83
CA GLN A 82 -8.29 -11.96 4.40
C GLN A 82 -7.68 -10.58 4.25
N ARG A 83 -8.17 -9.84 3.26
CA ARG A 83 -7.78 -8.45 3.00
C ARG A 83 -8.11 -7.58 4.20
N SER A 84 -7.11 -6.84 4.68
CA SER A 84 -7.29 -5.94 5.81
C SER A 84 -7.97 -4.63 5.38
N LYS A 85 -9.00 -4.19 6.12
CA LYS A 85 -9.57 -2.82 6.00
C LYS A 85 -8.53 -1.69 6.22
N LYS A 86 -7.36 -2.03 6.79
CA LYS A 86 -6.24 -1.10 7.05
C LYS A 86 -5.24 -1.02 5.88
N LEU A 87 -5.46 -1.76 4.80
CA LEU A 87 -4.66 -1.70 3.57
C LEU A 87 -4.64 -0.29 2.99
N ARG A 88 -3.48 0.19 2.54
CA ARG A 88 -3.29 1.45 1.80
C ARG A 88 -2.14 1.22 0.81
N GLY A 89 -2.32 1.48 -0.48
CA GLY A 89 -1.29 1.17 -1.49
C GLY A 89 0.02 1.91 -1.30
N CYS A 90 -0.01 3.12 -0.73
CA CYS A 90 1.19 3.91 -0.42
C CYS A 90 2.23 3.22 0.49
N ASN A 91 1.89 2.10 1.13
CA ASN A 91 2.81 1.30 1.93
C ASN A 91 2.49 -0.17 1.68
N MET A 92 2.78 -0.63 0.47
CA MET A 92 2.48 -1.98 0.00
C MET A 92 3.64 -2.50 -0.85
N SER A 93 3.86 -3.81 -0.81
CA SER A 93 4.79 -4.48 -1.71
C SER A 93 4.34 -5.92 -1.96
N PHE A 94 4.55 -6.42 -3.16
CA PHE A 94 4.15 -7.77 -3.58
C PHE A 94 5.17 -8.32 -4.58
N TRP A 95 5.17 -9.63 -4.79
CA TRP A 95 6.06 -10.24 -5.76
C TRP A 95 5.62 -9.92 -7.18
N ARG A 96 6.59 -9.67 -8.06
CA ARG A 96 6.34 -9.48 -9.49
C ARG A 96 5.55 -10.66 -10.09
N GLU A 97 5.93 -11.88 -9.75
CA GLU A 97 5.22 -13.08 -10.24
C GLU A 97 3.75 -13.10 -9.81
N ASP A 98 3.45 -12.73 -8.56
CA ASP A 98 2.07 -12.71 -8.05
C ASP A 98 1.26 -11.57 -8.69
N PHE A 99 1.89 -10.41 -8.91
CA PHE A 99 1.31 -9.28 -9.66
C PHE A 99 0.96 -9.67 -11.10
N LEU A 100 1.86 -10.37 -11.80
CA LEU A 100 1.63 -10.83 -13.17
C LEU A 100 0.54 -11.90 -13.24
N LYS A 101 0.45 -12.80 -12.26
CA LYS A 101 -0.60 -13.84 -12.21
C LYS A 101 -2.02 -13.29 -12.15
N VAL A 102 -2.21 -12.11 -11.57
CA VAL A 102 -3.52 -11.45 -11.55
C VAL A 102 -3.74 -10.49 -12.71
N ASN A 103 -2.74 -10.29 -13.58
CA ASN A 103 -2.70 -9.25 -14.59
C ASN A 103 -2.59 -7.80 -14.05
N GLY A 104 -1.92 -7.60 -12.91
CA GLY A 104 -1.68 -6.27 -12.36
C GLY A 104 -2.95 -5.54 -11.90
N PHE A 105 -2.98 -4.21 -12.03
CA PHE A 105 -4.14 -3.40 -11.67
C PHE A 105 -5.29 -3.57 -12.68
N ASN A 106 -6.52 -3.42 -12.21
CA ASN A 106 -7.69 -3.42 -13.08
C ASN A 106 -7.86 -2.03 -13.73
N GLU A 107 -7.62 -1.93 -15.03
CA GLU A 107 -7.72 -0.69 -15.81
C GLU A 107 -9.11 -0.41 -16.39
N GLU A 108 -10.11 -1.21 -15.98
CA GLU A 108 -11.53 -0.90 -16.14
C GLU A 108 -12.04 -0.02 -15.00
N LEU A 109 -11.32 0.05 -13.87
CA LEU A 109 -11.64 0.95 -12.76
C LEU A 109 -11.35 2.40 -13.16
N VAL A 110 -12.36 3.26 -13.06
CA VAL A 110 -12.26 4.68 -13.43
C VAL A 110 -12.39 5.55 -12.19
N GLY A 111 -11.61 6.64 -12.14
CA GLY A 111 -11.65 7.58 -11.02
C GLY A 111 -10.81 7.14 -9.82
N TRP A 112 -11.04 7.77 -8.67
CA TRP A 112 -10.18 7.60 -7.49
C TRP A 112 -10.64 6.49 -6.55
N GLY A 113 -9.74 5.55 -6.25
CA GLY A 113 -9.88 4.53 -5.22
C GLY A 113 -10.27 3.15 -5.76
N ILE A 114 -10.30 2.18 -4.84
CA ILE A 114 -10.62 0.75 -5.05
C ILE A 114 -9.55 -0.06 -5.82
N ASP A 115 -8.81 0.56 -6.73
CA ASP A 115 -7.69 -0.01 -7.48
C ASP A 115 -6.73 -0.91 -6.65
N ASP A 116 -6.15 -0.36 -5.59
CA ASP A 116 -5.26 -1.10 -4.67
C ASP A 116 -5.94 -2.32 -4.07
N SER A 117 -7.21 -2.16 -3.73
CA SER A 117 -7.91 -3.01 -2.80
C SER A 117 -8.63 -4.15 -3.53
N GLU A 118 -9.04 -3.92 -4.77
CA GLU A 118 -9.50 -4.90 -5.75
C GLU A 118 -8.34 -5.80 -6.20
N MET A 119 -7.19 -5.24 -6.58
CA MET A 119 -6.01 -6.04 -6.96
C MET A 119 -5.55 -6.96 -5.82
N ILE A 120 -5.50 -6.45 -4.59
CA ILE A 120 -5.18 -7.28 -3.43
C ILE A 120 -6.25 -8.33 -3.17
N GLN A 121 -7.52 -8.06 -3.45
CA GLN A 121 -8.57 -9.07 -3.35
C GLN A 121 -8.33 -10.23 -4.32
N ARG A 122 -7.90 -9.96 -5.56
CA ARG A 122 -7.48 -10.99 -6.53
C ARG A 122 -6.29 -11.81 -6.02
N LEU A 123 -5.31 -11.19 -5.36
CA LEU A 123 -4.22 -11.91 -4.69
C LEU A 123 -4.73 -12.85 -3.59
N HIS A 124 -5.70 -12.41 -2.76
CA HIS A 124 -6.32 -13.29 -1.76
C HIS A 124 -7.08 -14.46 -2.41
N ASN A 125 -7.75 -14.22 -3.55
CA ASN A 125 -8.43 -15.27 -4.30
C ASN A 125 -7.45 -16.32 -4.87
N LEU A 126 -6.20 -15.94 -5.14
CA LEU A 126 -5.08 -16.85 -5.46
C LEU A 126 -4.49 -17.59 -4.24
N GLY A 127 -4.92 -17.25 -3.01
CA GLY A 127 -4.35 -17.80 -1.77
C GLY A 127 -3.10 -17.06 -1.27
N ILE A 128 -2.76 -15.89 -1.84
CA ILE A 128 -1.66 -15.05 -1.36
C ILE A 128 -2.11 -14.31 -0.09
N LYS A 129 -1.33 -14.43 0.98
CA LYS A 129 -1.69 -13.84 2.28
C LYS A 129 -1.11 -12.44 2.46
N GLY A 130 -1.75 -11.62 3.30
CA GLY A 130 -1.24 -10.31 3.66
C GLY A 130 -0.43 -10.32 4.95
N LYS A 131 0.72 -9.63 5.00
CA LYS A 131 1.48 -9.44 6.25
C LYS A 131 1.68 -7.97 6.56
N ARG A 132 1.29 -7.57 7.76
CA ARG A 132 1.33 -6.16 8.16
C ARG A 132 2.71 -5.73 8.65
N LEU A 133 3.24 -4.61 8.16
CA LEU A 133 4.53 -4.02 8.56
C LEU A 133 4.45 -3.11 9.80
N ARG A 134 3.51 -3.38 10.70
CA ARG A 134 3.35 -2.56 11.92
C ARG A 134 4.62 -2.61 12.77
N TYR A 135 4.97 -1.47 13.36
CA TYR A 135 6.16 -1.24 14.20
C TYR A 135 7.51 -1.25 13.48
N LYS A 136 7.56 -1.42 12.14
CA LYS A 136 8.82 -1.38 11.37
C LYS A 136 8.75 -0.61 10.05
N GLY A 137 7.65 -0.69 9.30
CA GLY A 137 7.46 0.06 8.04
C GLY A 137 6.58 1.29 8.27
N ILE A 138 7.16 2.37 8.81
CA ILE A 138 6.44 3.60 9.13
C ILE A 138 6.48 4.52 7.91
N VAL A 139 5.32 5.04 7.53
CA VAL A 139 5.19 6.04 6.46
C VAL A 139 4.43 7.25 6.99
N TYR A 140 4.86 8.44 6.57
CA TYR A 140 4.17 9.70 6.83
C TYR A 140 3.43 10.16 5.58
N HIS A 141 2.14 10.42 5.72
CA HIS A 141 1.29 10.93 4.66
C HIS A 141 1.15 12.43 4.84
N ILE A 142 1.73 13.18 3.91
CA ILE A 142 1.57 14.63 3.83
C ILE A 142 0.12 14.91 3.43
N TYR A 143 -0.52 15.89 4.08
CA TYR A 143 -1.88 16.26 3.74
C TYR A 143 -1.98 16.75 2.29
N HIS A 144 -3.04 16.34 1.61
CA HIS A 144 -3.48 16.85 0.33
C HIS A 144 -5.00 16.74 0.26
N ASN A 145 -5.63 17.57 -0.58
CA ASN A 145 -7.06 17.45 -0.84
C ASN A 145 -7.36 16.11 -1.52
N GLU A 146 -8.44 15.45 -1.10
CA GLU A 146 -8.88 14.21 -1.74
C GLU A 146 -9.44 14.52 -3.13
N GLN A 147 -9.14 13.64 -4.08
CA GLN A 147 -9.71 13.72 -5.42
C GLN A 147 -11.17 13.26 -5.41
N SER A 148 -11.92 13.66 -6.44
CA SER A 148 -13.34 13.30 -6.54
C SER A 148 -13.54 11.78 -6.58
N LYS A 149 -14.59 11.32 -5.89
CA LYS A 149 -14.98 9.90 -5.76
C LYS A 149 -16.25 9.59 -6.54
N ASP A 150 -16.57 10.38 -7.57
CA ASP A 150 -17.85 10.28 -8.29
C ASP A 150 -18.14 8.87 -8.85
N HIS A 151 -17.09 8.10 -9.15
CA HIS A 151 -17.19 6.73 -9.70
C HIS A 151 -17.01 5.63 -8.65
N ILE A 152 -16.88 5.96 -7.35
CA ILE A 152 -16.53 4.98 -6.31
C ILE A 152 -17.56 3.86 -6.20
N HIS A 153 -18.85 4.16 -6.38
CA HIS A 153 -19.91 3.15 -6.30
C HIS A 153 -19.77 2.08 -7.38
N LEU A 154 -19.42 2.46 -8.62
CA LEU A 154 -19.20 1.51 -9.71
C LEU A 154 -17.98 0.62 -9.40
N ASN A 155 -16.90 1.21 -8.91
CA ASN A 155 -15.70 0.48 -8.53
C ASN A 155 -15.97 -0.46 -7.33
N GLU A 156 -16.79 -0.05 -6.36
CA GLU A 156 -17.21 -0.88 -5.24
C GLU A 156 -18.01 -2.11 -5.69
N VAL A 157 -18.90 -1.96 -6.70
CA VAL A 157 -19.61 -3.09 -7.30
C VAL A 157 -18.63 -4.06 -7.95
N ILE A 158 -17.62 -3.56 -8.67
CA ILE A 158 -16.56 -4.39 -9.26
C ILE A 158 -15.79 -5.14 -8.17
N GLU A 159 -15.37 -4.47 -7.10
CA GLU A 159 -14.64 -5.13 -5.99
C GLU A 159 -15.48 -6.18 -5.27
N GLN A 160 -16.79 -5.92 -5.10
CA GLN A 160 -17.73 -6.88 -4.53
C GLN A 160 -17.86 -8.11 -5.43
N ASP A 161 -17.94 -7.92 -6.75
CA ASP A 161 -17.96 -9.02 -7.71
C ASP A 161 -16.66 -9.84 -7.66
N THR A 162 -15.50 -9.18 -7.65
CA THR A 162 -14.19 -9.82 -7.47
C THR A 162 -14.16 -10.68 -6.21
N THR A 163 -14.74 -10.19 -5.11
CA THR A 163 -14.81 -10.92 -3.85
C THR A 163 -15.77 -12.11 -3.94
N LYS A 164 -16.98 -11.90 -4.46
CA LYS A 164 -18.06 -12.90 -4.50
C LYS A 164 -17.75 -14.05 -5.46
N ASN A 165 -17.28 -13.72 -6.66
CA ASN A 165 -17.01 -14.68 -7.73
C ASN A 165 -15.58 -15.22 -7.70
N LYS A 166 -14.78 -14.81 -6.70
CA LYS A 166 -13.37 -15.19 -6.56
C LYS A 166 -12.56 -14.91 -7.83
N VAL A 167 -12.80 -13.76 -8.45
CA VAL A 167 -12.07 -13.35 -9.67
C VAL A 167 -10.59 -13.28 -9.33
N ILE A 168 -9.75 -13.84 -10.20
CA ILE A 168 -8.29 -13.90 -10.02
C ILE A 168 -7.58 -13.05 -11.07
N TYR A 169 -8.06 -13.12 -12.32
CA TYR A 169 -7.46 -12.46 -13.46
C TYR A 169 -8.39 -11.37 -13.98
N ILE A 170 -7.85 -10.26 -14.46
CA ILE A 170 -8.62 -9.21 -15.13
C ILE A 170 -8.24 -9.11 -16.59
N ASN A 171 -9.20 -8.81 -17.47
CA ASN A 171 -8.96 -8.76 -18.91
C ASN A 171 -8.14 -7.52 -19.31
N LYS A 172 -8.41 -6.36 -18.70
CA LYS A 172 -7.71 -5.12 -18.98
C LYS A 172 -6.74 -4.79 -17.85
N GLY A 173 -5.50 -5.23 -18.02
CA GLY A 173 -4.44 -5.09 -17.03
C GLY A 173 -3.07 -4.94 -17.67
N VAL A 174 -2.00 -5.33 -16.97
CA VAL A 174 -0.63 -5.04 -17.39
C VAL A 174 -0.19 -5.82 -18.65
N ASP A 175 -0.77 -6.97 -18.93
CA ASP A 175 -0.43 -7.85 -20.07
C ASP A 175 -0.49 -7.14 -21.43
N GLN A 176 -1.41 -6.19 -21.59
CA GLN A 176 -1.54 -5.36 -22.80
C GLN A 176 -0.27 -4.55 -23.12
N TYR A 177 0.65 -4.41 -22.15
CA TYR A 177 1.91 -3.68 -22.30
C TYR A 177 3.15 -4.59 -22.30
N LEU A 178 3.00 -5.90 -22.09
CA LEU A 178 4.13 -6.82 -21.93
C LEU A 178 4.52 -7.55 -23.22
N ASN A 179 3.64 -7.56 -24.22
CA ASN A 179 3.82 -8.27 -25.49
C ASN A 179 4.12 -7.34 -26.68
N ASN A 180 4.68 -6.16 -26.41
CA ASN A 180 5.21 -5.24 -27.43
C ASN A 180 6.72 -5.41 -27.60
#